data_AF-A0AAD9RTS6-F1
#
_entry.id   AF-A0AAD9RTS6-F1
#
_cell.length_a   1.000
_cell.length_b   1.000
_cell.length_c   1.000
_cell.angle_alpha   90.00
_cell.angle_beta   90.00
_cell.angle_gamma   90.00
#
_symmetry.space_group_name_H-M   'P 1'
#
loop_
_entity.id
_entity.type
_entity.pdbx_description
1 polymer ?
#
loop_
_entity_poly.entity_id
_entity_poly.type
_entity_poly.pdbx_seq_one_letter_code
_entity_poly.pdbx_strand_id
1 'polypeptide(L)'
;MGSLFRSEEMTLCQLFLQSEAAYACVSELGELGLVQFRDLNPDVNAFQRKFVNEVRRCDEMERKLRYLEKEIKKDGIPMLDTGENPEAPQPREMIDLEATFEKLENELREVNQNAEALKRNYLELTELKHILRKTQVFFDEHLYTAADTIGAHYRSPLRQAVINRYLRLQNCFAQCPPVALQYPTAIRKSIHTVITKASLLMQP
;
A
#
# COMPACT_ATOMS: atom_id res chain seq x y z
N MET A 1 32.63 -15.40 -40.45
CA MET A 1 32.71 -13.94 -40.72
C MET A 1 32.72 -13.74 -42.23
N GLY A 2 31.58 -14.00 -42.88
CA GLY A 2 31.38 -13.91 -44.33
C GLY A 2 30.83 -12.55 -44.76
N SER A 3 30.91 -12.28 -46.06
CA SER A 3 30.82 -10.97 -46.74
C SER A 3 29.66 -10.04 -46.36
N LEU A 4 29.95 -8.79 -46.00
CA LEU A 4 28.97 -7.69 -45.84
C LEU A 4 28.18 -7.34 -47.11
N PHE A 5 28.62 -7.79 -48.30
CA PHE A 5 28.10 -7.37 -49.60
C PHE A 5 27.06 -8.31 -50.22
N ARG A 6 26.83 -9.50 -49.64
CA ARG A 6 25.87 -10.51 -50.13
C ARG A 6 25.13 -11.14 -48.97
N SER A 7 23.91 -11.62 -49.23
CA SER A 7 23.14 -12.40 -48.26
C SER A 7 23.84 -13.71 -47.95
N GLU A 8 23.71 -14.17 -46.71
CA GLU A 8 24.17 -15.52 -46.33
C GLU A 8 23.33 -16.60 -47.03
N GLU A 9 23.94 -17.76 -47.24
CA GLU A 9 23.26 -18.90 -47.85
C GLU A 9 22.23 -19.48 -46.88
N MET A 10 21.00 -19.67 -47.36
CA MET A 10 19.88 -20.17 -46.58
C MET A 10 19.50 -21.59 -47.03
N THR A 11 19.23 -22.48 -46.08
CA THR A 11 18.78 -23.85 -46.34
C THR A 11 17.41 -24.11 -45.72
N LEU A 12 16.50 -24.72 -46.47
CA LEU A 12 15.21 -25.15 -45.95
C LEU A 12 15.36 -26.55 -45.32
N CYS A 13 15.07 -26.65 -44.02
CA CYS A 13 15.11 -27.90 -43.27
C CYS A 13 13.70 -28.28 -42.79
N GLN A 14 13.43 -29.58 -42.71
CA GLN A 14 12.20 -30.11 -42.13
C GLN A 14 12.49 -30.74 -40.77
N LEU A 15 11.82 -30.24 -39.73
CA LEU A 15 11.96 -30.71 -38.35
C LEU A 15 10.83 -31.68 -37.99
N PHE A 16 11.19 -32.85 -37.48
CA PHE A 16 10.27 -33.81 -36.91
C PHE A 16 10.49 -33.88 -35.40
N LEU A 17 9.50 -33.41 -34.63
CA LEU A 17 9.58 -33.33 -33.17
C LEU A 17 8.48 -34.18 -32.54
N GLN A 18 8.86 -34.95 -31.52
CA GLN A 18 7.88 -35.62 -30.64
C GLN A 18 7.27 -34.59 -29.69
N SER A 19 5.98 -34.75 -29.37
CA SER A 19 5.22 -33.76 -28.58
C SER A 19 5.82 -33.47 -27.20
N GLU A 20 6.48 -34.43 -26.58
CA GLU A 20 7.07 -34.28 -25.24
C GLU A 20 8.41 -33.52 -25.26
N ALA A 21 9.18 -33.68 -26.34
CA ALA A 21 10.48 -33.01 -26.50
C ALA A 21 10.37 -31.68 -27.26
N ALA A 22 9.22 -31.41 -27.90
CA ALA A 22 9.02 -30.25 -28.75
C ALA A 22 9.32 -28.92 -28.02
N TYR A 23 8.89 -28.78 -26.76
CA TYR A 23 9.14 -27.55 -25.99
C TYR A 23 10.64 -27.30 -25.78
N ALA A 24 11.37 -28.30 -25.27
CA ALA A 24 12.80 -28.19 -25.01
C ALA A 24 13.58 -27.89 -26.30
N CYS A 25 13.31 -28.63 -27.38
CA CYS A 25 14.01 -28.39 -28.65
C CYS A 25 13.73 -27.00 -29.24
N VAL A 26 12.49 -26.52 -29.18
CA VAL A 26 12.13 -25.19 -29.70
C VAL A 26 12.73 -24.08 -28.84
N SER A 27 12.80 -24.29 -27.53
CA SER A 27 13.44 -23.38 -26.58
C SER A 27 14.92 -23.15 -26.91
N GLU A 28 15.68 -24.24 -27.02
CA GLU A 28 17.10 -24.23 -27.39
C GLU A 28 17.33 -23.56 -28.76
N LEU A 29 16.47 -23.86 -29.74
CA LEU A 29 16.51 -23.21 -31.05
C LEU A 29 16.23 -21.70 -30.97
N GLY A 30 15.36 -21.28 -30.05
CA GLY A 30 15.06 -19.88 -29.77
C GLY A 30 16.24 -19.14 -29.15
N GLU A 31 16.97 -19.79 -28.24
CA GLU A 31 18.18 -19.23 -27.62
C GLU A 31 19.33 -19.08 -28.63
N LEU A 32 19.48 -20.04 -29.56
CA LEU A 32 20.44 -19.92 -30.65
C LEU A 32 20.09 -18.78 -31.62
N GLY A 33 18.80 -18.53 -31.88
CA GLY A 33 18.35 -17.41 -32.71
C GLY A 33 18.69 -17.51 -34.21
N LEU A 34 18.99 -18.70 -34.72
CA LEU A 34 19.45 -18.93 -36.10
C LEU A 34 18.36 -19.49 -37.03
N VAL A 35 17.15 -19.71 -36.53
CA VAL A 35 16.07 -20.37 -37.27
C VAL A 35 14.90 -19.43 -37.53
N GLN A 36 14.32 -19.54 -38.73
CA GLN A 36 13.07 -18.86 -39.08
C GLN A 36 12.00 -19.92 -39.36
N PHE A 37 10.95 -19.93 -38.54
CA PHE A 37 9.81 -20.82 -38.74
C PHE A 37 8.89 -20.30 -39.85
N ARG A 38 8.46 -21.20 -40.72
CA ARG A 38 7.46 -20.93 -41.76
C ARG A 38 6.11 -21.48 -41.32
N ASP A 39 5.04 -20.70 -41.49
CA ASP A 39 3.69 -21.17 -41.18
C ASP A 39 3.27 -22.25 -42.18
N LEU A 40 2.99 -23.45 -41.66
CA LEU A 40 2.47 -24.59 -42.43
C LEU A 40 0.94 -24.57 -42.51
N ASN A 41 0.26 -23.86 -41.60
CA ASN A 41 -1.19 -23.87 -41.45
C ASN A 41 -1.78 -22.45 -41.62
N PRO A 42 -1.64 -21.81 -42.81
CA PRO A 42 -2.17 -20.47 -43.05
C PRO A 42 -3.70 -20.42 -43.03
N ASP A 43 -4.37 -21.51 -43.38
CA ASP A 43 -5.84 -21.58 -43.48
C ASP A 43 -6.52 -21.84 -42.12
N VAL A 44 -5.74 -22.17 -41.09
CA VAL A 44 -6.25 -22.45 -39.75
C VAL A 44 -6.23 -21.18 -38.91
N ASN A 45 -7.42 -20.76 -38.46
CA ASN A 45 -7.58 -19.60 -37.58
C ASN A 45 -6.78 -19.78 -36.28
N ALA A 46 -6.23 -18.69 -35.75
CA ALA A 46 -5.39 -18.66 -34.56
C ALA A 46 -6.02 -19.42 -33.37
N PHE A 47 -7.34 -19.32 -33.17
CA PHE A 47 -8.06 -19.96 -32.06
C PHE A 47 -8.16 -21.48 -32.14
N GLN A 48 -8.02 -22.07 -33.33
CA GLN A 48 -8.10 -23.51 -33.54
C GLN A 48 -6.72 -24.18 -33.48
N ARG A 49 -5.66 -23.41 -33.28
CA ARG A 49 -4.29 -23.93 -33.16
C ARG A 49 -4.13 -24.68 -31.83
N LYS A 50 -3.23 -25.66 -31.81
CA LYS A 50 -3.08 -26.61 -30.71
C LYS A 50 -2.70 -25.96 -29.36
N PHE A 51 -1.91 -24.89 -29.36
CA PHE A 51 -1.29 -24.31 -28.15
C PHE A 51 -1.95 -23.00 -27.66
N VAL A 52 -3.17 -22.68 -28.12
CA VAL A 52 -3.84 -21.40 -27.79
C VAL A 52 -4.04 -21.19 -26.29
N ASN A 53 -4.36 -22.25 -25.56
CA ASN A 53 -4.59 -22.15 -24.12
C ASN A 53 -3.30 -21.79 -23.36
N GLU A 54 -2.16 -22.31 -23.80
CA GLU A 54 -0.86 -21.99 -23.20
C GLU A 54 -0.46 -20.54 -23.47
N VAL A 55 -0.65 -20.06 -24.71
CA VAL A 55 -0.42 -18.64 -25.06
C VAL A 55 -1.29 -17.72 -24.21
N ARG A 56 -2.58 -18.04 -24.04
CA ARG A 56 -3.48 -17.26 -23.19
C ARG A 56 -3.05 -17.21 -21.73
N ARG A 57 -2.52 -18.31 -21.18
CA ARG A 57 -1.97 -18.32 -19.81
C ARG A 57 -0.78 -17.37 -19.69
N CYS A 58 0.10 -17.34 -20.69
CA CYS A 58 1.21 -16.39 -20.73
C CYS A 58 0.72 -14.93 -20.83
N ASP A 59 -0.29 -14.65 -21.66
CA ASP A 59 -0.88 -13.31 -21.77
C ASP A 59 -1.48 -12.83 -20.43
N GLU A 60 -2.13 -13.73 -19.67
CA GLU A 60 -2.65 -13.42 -18.35
C GLU A 60 -1.54 -13.12 -17.34
N MET A 61 -0.48 -13.92 -17.30
CA MET A 61 0.68 -13.66 -16.45
C MET A 61 1.36 -12.33 -16.80
N GLU A 62 1.51 -12.02 -18.09
CA GLU A 62 2.05 -10.75 -18.55
C GLU A 62 1.18 -9.57 -18.07
N ARG A 63 -0.16 -9.73 -18.08
CA ARG A 63 -1.07 -8.73 -17.52
C ARG A 63 -0.81 -8.49 -16.03
N LYS A 64 -0.57 -9.54 -15.24
CA LYS A 64 -0.24 -9.44 -13.81
C LYS A 64 1.09 -8.70 -13.61
N LEU A 65 2.12 -9.05 -14.39
CA LEU A 65 3.42 -8.38 -14.36
C LEU A 65 3.34 -6.88 -14.72
N ARG A 66 2.57 -6.52 -15.76
CA ARG A 66 2.34 -5.10 -16.12
C ARG A 66 1.66 -4.32 -15.00
N TYR A 67 0.82 -4.96 -14.19
CA TYR A 67 0.23 -4.32 -13.01
C TYR A 67 1.28 -4.07 -11.93
N LEU A 68 2.09 -5.08 -11.59
CA LEU A 68 3.18 -4.97 -10.62
C LEU A 68 4.18 -3.88 -11.03
N GLU A 69 4.58 -3.85 -12.30
CA GLU A 69 5.51 -2.85 -12.83
C GLU A 69 4.98 -1.41 -12.65
N LYS A 70 3.67 -1.20 -12.83
CA LYS A 70 3.03 0.10 -12.63
C LYS A 70 3.05 0.54 -11.17
N GLU A 71 2.77 -0.37 -10.25
CA GLU A 71 2.80 -0.07 -8.81
C GLU A 71 4.24 0.21 -8.33
N ILE A 72 5.23 -0.56 -8.78
CA ILE A 72 6.65 -0.32 -8.48
C ILE A 72 7.10 1.06 -8.96
N LYS A 73 6.72 1.45 -10.20
CA LYS A 73 7.02 2.78 -10.75
C LYS A 73 6.32 3.90 -9.97
N LYS A 74 5.10 3.67 -9.50
CA LYS A 74 4.32 4.63 -8.69
C LYS A 74 4.98 4.89 -7.35
N ASP A 75 5.58 3.87 -6.73
CA ASP A 75 6.32 3.99 -5.47
C ASP A 75 7.77 4.48 -5.65
N GLY A 76 8.21 4.69 -6.89
CA GLY A 76 9.53 5.24 -7.21
C GLY A 76 10.69 4.27 -6.92
N ILE A 77 10.41 2.96 -6.89
CA ILE A 77 11.43 1.94 -6.67
C ILE A 77 12.20 1.72 -7.98
N PRO A 78 13.53 1.93 -8.01
CA PRO A 78 14.31 1.71 -9.23
C PRO A 78 14.38 0.22 -9.56
N MET A 79 13.88 -0.16 -10.73
CA MET A 79 14.05 -1.53 -11.25
C MET A 79 15.48 -1.64 -11.79
N LEU A 80 16.26 -2.54 -11.20
CA LEU A 80 17.59 -2.89 -11.70
C LEU A 80 17.40 -3.87 -12.86
N ASP A 81 17.86 -3.47 -14.04
CA ASP A 81 17.98 -4.40 -15.15
C ASP A 81 19.34 -5.09 -15.03
N THR A 82 19.31 -6.41 -14.77
CA THR A 82 20.53 -7.21 -14.61
C THR A 82 21.23 -7.45 -15.95
N GLY A 83 20.61 -7.11 -17.09
CA GLY A 83 21.20 -7.27 -18.43
C GLY A 83 21.42 -8.71 -18.87
N GLU A 84 21.16 -9.67 -17.98
CA GLU A 84 21.17 -11.10 -18.25
C GLU A 84 19.77 -11.54 -18.66
N ASN A 85 19.65 -12.11 -19.85
CA ASN A 85 18.43 -12.75 -20.28
C ASN A 85 18.42 -14.18 -19.69
N PRO A 86 17.47 -14.51 -18.79
CA PRO A 86 17.44 -15.84 -18.20
C PRO A 86 17.12 -16.91 -19.26
N GLU A 87 17.61 -18.12 -19.01
CA GLU A 87 17.24 -19.31 -19.78
C GLU A 87 15.72 -19.52 -19.72
N ALA A 88 15.17 -20.09 -20.78
CA ALA A 88 13.73 -20.31 -20.86
C ALA A 88 13.27 -21.32 -19.77
N PRO A 89 12.25 -20.98 -18.96
CA PRO A 89 11.80 -21.83 -17.86
C PRO A 89 11.10 -23.09 -18.39
N GLN A 90 11.13 -24.17 -17.61
CA GLN A 90 10.43 -25.39 -17.99
C GLN A 90 8.90 -25.23 -17.86
N PRO A 91 8.08 -26.00 -18.62
CA PRO A 91 6.61 -25.89 -18.54
C PRO A 91 6.03 -26.17 -17.14
N ARG A 92 6.73 -26.95 -16.31
CA ARG A 92 6.35 -27.20 -14.91
C ARG A 92 6.52 -25.95 -14.05
N GLU A 93 7.65 -25.27 -14.19
CA GLU A 93 7.97 -24.04 -13.46
C GLU A 93 7.02 -22.90 -13.83
N MET A 94 6.48 -22.91 -15.06
CA MET A 94 5.45 -21.96 -15.48
C MET A 94 4.18 -22.01 -14.60
N ILE A 95 3.81 -23.18 -14.08
CA ILE A 95 2.65 -23.33 -13.18
C ILE A 95 2.93 -22.69 -11.83
N ASP A 96 4.14 -22.91 -11.31
CA ASP A 96 4.56 -22.32 -10.04
C ASP A 96 4.67 -20.79 -10.16
N LEU A 97 5.21 -20.30 -11.28
CA LEU A 97 5.26 -18.87 -11.59
C LEU A 97 3.86 -18.25 -11.63
N GLU A 98 2.91 -18.89 -12.30
CA GLU A 98 1.52 -18.42 -12.35
C GLU A 98 0.92 -18.25 -10.94
N ALA A 99 1.12 -19.23 -10.06
CA ALA A 99 0.66 -19.18 -8.68
C ALA A 99 1.35 -18.07 -7.88
N THR A 100 2.66 -17.88 -8.07
CA THR A 100 3.39 -16.80 -7.40
C THR A 100 2.93 -15.41 -7.86
N PHE A 101 2.72 -15.20 -9.16
CA PHE A 101 2.22 -13.92 -9.68
C PHE A 101 0.81 -13.61 -9.22
N GLU A 102 -0.05 -14.62 -9.11
CA GLU A 102 -1.40 -14.44 -8.57
C GLU A 102 -1.38 -14.03 -7.10
N LYS A 103 -0.55 -14.71 -6.30
CA LYS A 103 -0.38 -14.38 -4.89
C LYS A 103 0.15 -12.95 -4.72
N LEU A 104 1.18 -12.57 -5.47
CA LEU A 104 1.76 -11.23 -5.42
C LEU A 104 0.76 -10.14 -5.85
N GLU A 105 -0.03 -10.37 -6.90
CA GLU A 105 -1.07 -9.43 -7.33
C GLU A 105 -2.12 -9.22 -6.24
N ASN A 106 -2.58 -10.31 -5.61
CA ASN A 106 -3.59 -10.26 -4.55
C ASN A 106 -3.06 -9.55 -3.30
N GLU A 107 -1.87 -9.92 -2.84
CA GLU A 107 -1.21 -9.27 -1.69
C GLU A 107 -1.04 -7.77 -1.92
N LEU A 108 -0.57 -7.36 -3.10
CA LEU A 108 -0.37 -5.95 -3.41
C LEU A 108 -1.69 -5.17 -3.46
N ARG A 109 -2.75 -5.77 -4.02
CA ARG A 109 -4.08 -5.16 -4.03
C ARG A 109 -4.64 -4.99 -2.61
N GLU A 110 -4.49 -6.00 -1.77
CA GLU A 110 -4.95 -5.94 -0.37
C GLU A 110 -4.19 -4.87 0.41
N VAL A 111 -2.86 -4.82 0.29
CA VAL A 111 -2.02 -3.80 0.95
C VAL A 111 -2.41 -2.40 0.48
N ASN A 112 -2.61 -2.20 -0.82
CA ASN A 112 -3.04 -0.90 -1.37
C ASN A 112 -4.40 -0.46 -0.82
N GLN A 113 -5.40 -1.36 -0.81
CA GLN A 113 -6.72 -1.06 -0.23
C GLN A 113 -6.63 -0.73 1.26
N ASN A 114 -5.85 -1.49 2.02
CA ASN A 114 -5.64 -1.27 3.44
C ASN A 114 -4.92 0.06 3.72
N ALA A 115 -3.91 0.39 2.91
CA ALA A 115 -3.19 1.65 3.02
C ALA A 115 -4.09 2.86 2.73
N GLU A 116 -4.93 2.78 1.70
CA GLU A 116 -5.91 3.82 1.41
C GLU A 116 -6.94 3.99 2.53
N ALA A 117 -7.49 2.88 3.04
CA ALA A 117 -8.45 2.91 4.15
C ALA A 117 -7.83 3.52 5.42
N LEU A 118 -6.60 3.11 5.77
CA LEU A 118 -5.87 3.65 6.90
C LEU A 118 -5.60 5.16 6.75
N LYS A 119 -5.22 5.60 5.55
CA LYS A 119 -4.99 7.01 5.24
C LYS A 119 -6.27 7.84 5.40
N ARG A 120 -7.42 7.35 4.94
CA ARG A 120 -8.72 8.02 5.13
C ARG A 120 -9.06 8.16 6.62
N ASN A 121 -9.00 7.07 7.37
CA ASN A 121 -9.26 7.06 8.81
C ASN A 121 -8.33 8.03 9.56
N TYR A 122 -7.05 8.07 9.20
CA TYR A 122 -6.09 8.99 9.80
C TYR A 122 -6.43 10.46 9.53
N LEU A 123 -6.84 10.79 8.30
CA LEU A 123 -7.21 12.16 7.93
C LEU A 123 -8.47 12.60 8.67
N GLU A 124 -9.50 11.77 8.72
CA GLU A 124 -10.75 12.06 9.47
C GLU A 124 -10.48 12.34 10.95
N LEU A 125 -9.65 11.51 11.60
CA LEU A 125 -9.26 11.70 13.00
C LEU A 125 -8.41 12.97 13.20
N THR A 126 -7.56 13.30 12.22
CA THR A 126 -6.71 14.50 12.27
C THR A 126 -7.53 15.78 12.14
N GLU A 127 -8.52 15.78 11.25
CA GLU A 127 -9.48 16.88 11.09
C GLU A 127 -10.28 17.09 12.38
N LEU A 128 -10.83 16.02 12.95
CA LEU A 128 -11.56 16.08 14.21
C LEU A 128 -10.68 16.60 15.36
N LYS A 129 -9.42 16.15 15.44
CA LYS A 129 -8.44 16.67 16.39
C LYS A 129 -8.19 18.17 16.21
N HIS A 130 -8.15 18.66 14.97
CA HIS A 130 -7.97 20.09 14.70
C HIS A 130 -9.20 20.92 15.08
N ILE A 131 -10.41 20.41 14.84
CA ILE A 131 -11.65 21.04 15.29
C ILE A 131 -11.64 21.18 16.81
N LEU A 132 -11.37 20.11 17.55
CA LEU A 132 -11.33 20.12 19.02
C LEU A 132 -10.30 21.11 19.58
N ARG A 133 -9.13 21.24 18.93
CA ARG A 133 -8.12 22.22 19.35
C ARG A 133 -8.57 23.66 19.14
N LYS A 134 -9.17 23.97 17.97
CA LYS A 134 -9.64 25.32 17.67
C LYS A 134 -10.85 25.71 18.53
N THR A 135 -11.78 24.80 18.77
CA THR A 135 -12.93 25.07 19.65
C THR A 135 -12.48 25.30 21.09
N GLN A 136 -11.49 24.56 21.59
CA GLN A 136 -10.93 24.81 22.92
C GLN A 136 -10.35 26.22 23.06
N VAL A 137 -9.55 26.67 22.08
CA VAL A 137 -9.02 28.05 22.07
C VAL A 137 -10.14 29.09 22.01
N PHE A 138 -11.16 28.87 21.19
CA PHE A 138 -12.33 29.74 21.10
C PHE A 138 -13.08 29.86 22.43
N PHE A 139 -13.31 28.74 23.13
CA PHE A 139 -13.94 28.76 24.46
C PHE A 139 -13.05 29.46 25.50
N ASP A 140 -11.73 29.28 25.44
CA ASP A 140 -10.80 29.96 26.34
C ASP A 140 -10.82 31.48 26.11
N GLU A 141 -10.76 31.96 24.85
CA GLU A 141 -10.80 33.39 24.50
C GLU A 141 -12.11 34.10 24.90
N HIS A 142 -13.26 33.43 24.72
CA HIS A 142 -14.56 33.98 25.10
C HIS A 142 -14.76 34.03 26.62
N LEU A 143 -14.11 33.15 27.39
CA LEU A 143 -14.13 33.23 28.85
C LEU A 143 -13.33 34.42 29.38
N TYR A 144 -12.28 34.87 28.68
CA TYR A 144 -11.54 36.09 29.03
C TYR A 144 -12.31 37.36 28.65
N THR A 145 -12.91 37.43 27.46
CA THR A 145 -13.68 38.62 27.02
C THR A 145 -15.04 38.78 27.72
N ALA A 146 -15.69 37.68 28.13
CA ALA A 146 -16.90 37.73 28.96
C ALA A 146 -16.60 38.10 30.43
N ALA A 147 -15.39 37.80 30.93
CA ALA A 147 -14.95 38.29 32.24
C ALA A 147 -14.72 39.81 32.24
N ASP A 148 -14.27 40.39 31.13
CA ASP A 148 -14.00 41.83 31.02
C ASP A 148 -15.26 42.69 30.77
N THR A 149 -16.33 42.11 30.21
CA THR A 149 -17.59 42.83 29.95
C THR A 149 -18.68 42.60 31.01
N ILE A 150 -18.57 41.54 31.82
CA ILE A 150 -19.56 41.18 32.87
C ILE A 150 -18.90 41.16 34.27
N GLY A 151 -17.74 41.81 34.42
CA GLY A 151 -16.97 41.89 35.67
C GLY A 151 -17.67 42.63 36.84
N ALA A 152 -18.90 43.12 36.69
CA ALA A 152 -19.58 43.86 37.76
C ALA A 152 -20.85 43.22 38.34
N HIS A 153 -21.56 42.26 37.71
CA HIS A 153 -22.94 42.01 38.19
C HIS A 153 -23.57 40.61 38.27
N TYR A 154 -22.94 39.51 37.88
CA TYR A 154 -23.52 38.18 38.19
C TYR A 154 -22.47 37.15 38.60
N ARG A 155 -22.27 37.02 39.92
CA ARG A 155 -21.66 35.85 40.55
C ARG A 155 -22.65 34.68 40.40
N SER A 156 -22.64 34.02 39.24
CA SER A 156 -23.60 32.97 38.92
C SER A 156 -23.25 31.63 39.60
N PRO A 157 -24.25 30.88 40.10
CA PRO A 157 -24.08 29.57 40.75
C PRO A 157 -23.50 28.47 39.83
N LEU A 158 -23.41 28.74 38.52
CA LEU A 158 -22.80 27.83 37.53
C LEU A 158 -21.29 27.68 37.74
N ARG A 159 -20.60 28.70 38.25
CA ARG A 159 -19.16 28.62 38.58
C ARG A 159 -18.91 27.58 39.67
N GLN A 160 -19.79 27.53 40.68
CA GLN A 160 -19.71 26.55 41.75
C GLN A 160 -20.07 25.14 41.27
N ALA A 161 -21.01 25.02 40.32
CA ALA A 161 -21.39 23.74 39.74
C ALA A 161 -20.27 23.11 38.89
N VAL A 162 -19.55 23.92 38.11
CA VAL A 162 -18.42 23.46 37.30
C VAL A 162 -17.24 23.06 38.18
N ILE A 163 -16.92 23.85 39.22
CA ILE A 163 -15.87 23.52 40.20
C ILE A 163 -16.22 22.23 40.95
N ASN A 164 -17.46 22.08 41.40
CA ASN A 164 -17.91 20.85 42.08
C ASN A 164 -17.93 19.63 41.16
N ARG A 165 -18.18 19.80 39.85
CA ARG A 165 -18.10 18.71 38.86
C ARG A 165 -16.65 18.32 38.56
N TYR A 166 -15.75 19.30 38.55
CA TYR A 166 -14.30 19.07 38.38
C TYR A 166 -13.71 18.33 39.58
N LEU A 167 -14.06 18.73 40.80
CA LEU A 167 -13.64 18.05 42.04
C LEU A 167 -14.20 16.61 42.13
N ARG A 168 -15.43 16.35 41.63
CA ARG A 168 -15.96 14.97 41.51
C ARG A 168 -15.18 14.12 40.52
N LEU A 169 -14.81 14.66 39.36
CA LEU A 169 -13.99 13.97 38.37
C LEU A 169 -12.59 13.64 38.92
N GLN A 170 -12.03 14.53 39.73
CA GLN A 170 -10.74 14.34 40.38
C GLN A 170 -10.78 13.22 41.45
N ASN A 171 -11.87 13.12 42.23
CA ASN A 171 -12.09 12.05 43.19
C ASN A 171 -12.37 10.69 42.53
N CYS A 172 -13.09 10.65 41.40
CA CYS A 172 -13.26 9.40 40.63
C CYS A 172 -11.94 8.89 40.04
N PHE A 173 -11.03 9.77 39.65
CA PHE A 173 -9.70 9.40 39.16
C PHE A 173 -8.78 8.85 40.26
N ALA A 174 -8.97 9.27 41.52
CA ALA A 174 -8.17 8.82 42.66
C ALA A 174 -8.56 7.42 43.16
N GLN A 175 -9.72 6.89 42.77
CA GLN A 175 -10.26 5.60 43.23
C GLN A 175 -10.05 4.44 42.23
N CYS A 176 -9.37 4.69 41.10
CA CYS A 176 -9.05 3.64 40.12
C CYS A 176 -7.83 2.79 40.57
N PRO A 177 -7.92 1.46 40.64
CA PRO A 177 -6.80 0.59 40.98
C PRO A 177 -5.68 0.60 39.91
N PRO A 178 -4.44 0.26 40.28
CA PRO A 178 -3.25 0.49 39.47
C PRO A 178 -3.08 -0.61 38.39
N VAL A 179 -3.85 -0.52 37.30
CA VAL A 179 -3.60 -1.36 36.10
C VAL A 179 -3.35 -0.51 34.84
N ALA A 180 -3.44 0.81 34.93
CA ALA A 180 -3.24 1.73 33.80
C ALA A 180 -1.79 2.27 33.67
N LEU A 181 -0.78 1.43 33.87
CA LEU A 181 0.65 1.77 33.71
C LEU A 181 1.21 1.44 32.32
N GLN A 182 0.42 1.65 31.26
CA GLN A 182 0.87 1.44 29.87
C GLN A 182 0.46 2.58 28.91
N TYR A 183 0.40 3.80 29.41
CA TYR A 183 0.35 5.01 28.57
C TYR A 183 1.53 5.95 28.90
N PRO A 184 2.09 6.63 27.90
CA PRO A 184 3.34 7.37 28.04
C PRO A 184 3.21 8.50 29.08
N THR A 185 4.24 8.60 29.92
CA THR A 185 4.41 9.56 31.03
C THR A 185 4.17 11.04 30.66
N ALA A 186 4.13 11.37 29.37
CA ALA A 186 3.81 12.68 28.82
C ALA A 186 2.36 13.14 29.10
N ILE A 187 1.37 12.25 29.03
CA ILE A 187 -0.03 12.64 29.23
C ILE A 187 -0.27 12.95 30.71
N ARG A 188 0.29 12.15 31.61
CA ARG A 188 0.19 12.34 33.07
C ARG A 188 0.87 13.64 33.53
N LYS A 189 2.04 13.96 32.95
CA LYS A 189 2.70 15.26 33.20
C LYS A 189 1.88 16.42 32.65
N SER A 190 1.31 16.30 31.45
CA SER A 190 0.50 17.38 30.87
C SER A 190 -0.75 17.69 31.71
N ILE A 191 -1.44 16.66 32.20
CA ILE A 191 -2.64 16.82 33.03
C ILE A 191 -2.26 17.38 34.41
N HIS A 192 -1.19 16.89 35.03
CA HIS A 192 -0.73 17.42 36.31
C HIS A 192 -0.26 18.88 36.18
N THR A 193 0.45 19.23 35.11
CA THR A 193 0.89 20.62 34.87
C THR A 193 -0.30 21.54 34.62
N VAL A 194 -1.31 21.11 33.86
CA VAL A 194 -2.55 21.89 33.64
C VAL A 194 -3.30 22.09 34.96
N ILE A 195 -3.39 21.07 35.81
CA ILE A 195 -4.04 21.16 37.12
C ILE A 195 -3.27 22.08 38.07
N THR A 196 -1.94 21.97 38.17
CA THR A 196 -1.13 22.84 39.05
C THR A 196 -1.14 24.30 38.59
N LYS A 197 -1.18 24.55 37.27
CA LYS A 197 -1.28 25.91 36.72
C LYS A 197 -2.67 26.51 36.93
N ALA A 198 -3.73 25.70 36.87
CA ALA A 198 -5.10 26.13 37.18
C ALA A 198 -5.28 26.43 38.68
N SER A 199 -4.62 25.69 39.58
CA SER A 199 -4.64 25.98 41.03
C SER A 199 -3.91 27.28 41.40
N LEU A 200 -2.82 27.62 40.69
CA LEU A 200 -2.09 28.87 40.91
C LEU A 200 -2.84 30.11 40.40
N LEU A 201 -3.70 29.96 39.39
CA LEU A 201 -4.53 31.04 38.84
C LEU A 201 -5.82 31.32 39.64
N MET A 202 -6.10 30.54 40.70
CA MET A 202 -7.30 30.67 41.53
C MET A 202 -7.02 31.09 42.99
N GLN A 203 -5.77 31.39 43.36
CA GLN A 203 -5.50 32.04 44.65
C GLN A 203 -5.72 33.56 44.51
N PRO A 204 -6.34 34.21 45.51
CA PRO A 204 -6.70 35.62 45.45
C PRO A 204 -5.49 36.54 45.35
#